data_AF-A0AAW2E0H1-F1
#
_entry.id   AF-A0AAW2E0H1-F1
#
_cell.length_a   1.000
_cell.length_b   1.000
_cell.length_c   1.000
_cell.angle_alpha   90.00
_cell.angle_beta   90.00
_cell.angle_gamma   90.00
#
_symmetry.space_group_name_H-M   'P 1'
#
loop_
_entity.id
_entity.type
_entity.pdbx_description
1 polymer ?
#
loop_
_entity_poly.entity_id
_entity_poly.type
_entity_poly.pdbx_seq_one_letter_code
_entity_poly.pdbx_strand_id
1 'polypeptide(L)'
;MPNYSKMAQLWAKDRAKGDHAETAKEKRARYAASIAIDEIDNLISQNEVSLENFEVEDDQRSPKINIARSRVSSQDAMSSTSKKRRLAEDDELGNVISQSFDNVSMAIDRATEIMAKCSSKSYGAEVHTALGVLDLDPISKTEAYIFFMENPTYKEMFFGCLDHERKCVLLTLMSKSEN
;
A
#
# COMPACT_ATOMS: atom_id res chain seq x y z
N MET A 1 -11.31 33.16 25.36
CA MET A 1 -10.25 32.68 24.44
C MET A 1 -8.88 33.18 24.90
N PRO A 2 -8.13 32.44 25.73
CA PRO A 2 -6.87 32.94 26.32
C PRO A 2 -5.60 32.53 25.55
N ASN A 3 -5.69 31.53 24.66
CA ASN A 3 -4.50 30.88 24.09
C ASN A 3 -4.05 31.47 22.73
N TYR A 4 -4.90 32.26 22.07
CA TYR A 4 -4.59 32.85 20.76
C TYR A 4 -3.42 33.84 20.85
N SER A 5 -3.37 34.67 21.89
CA SER A 5 -2.28 35.64 22.10
C SER A 5 -0.92 34.96 22.37
N LYS A 6 -0.93 33.84 23.09
CA LYS A 6 0.27 33.05 23.37
C LYS A 6 0.83 32.40 22.10
N MET A 7 -0.05 31.84 21.27
CA MET A 7 0.34 31.32 19.96
C MET A 7 0.86 32.44 19.06
N ALA A 8 0.14 33.57 18.96
CA ALA A 8 0.57 34.69 18.14
C ALA A 8 1.97 35.22 18.52
N GLN A 9 2.32 35.29 19.82
CA GLN A 9 3.67 35.68 20.24
C GLN A 9 4.76 34.68 19.84
N LEU A 10 4.49 33.36 19.93
CA LEU A 10 5.44 32.33 19.50
C LEU A 10 5.73 32.41 18.00
N TRP A 11 4.69 32.55 17.19
CA TRP A 11 4.82 32.53 15.72
C TRP A 11 5.15 33.91 15.11
N ALA A 12 4.93 35.01 15.83
CA ALA A 12 5.28 36.36 15.35
C ALA A 12 6.79 36.64 15.45
N LYS A 13 7.49 36.06 16.44
CA LYS A 13 8.94 36.22 16.60
C LYS A 13 9.72 35.66 15.40
N ASP A 14 9.24 34.56 14.82
CA ASP A 14 9.85 33.89 13.65
C ASP A 14 9.67 34.67 12.33
N ARG A 15 8.68 35.56 12.25
CA ARG A 15 8.42 36.34 11.02
C ARG A 15 9.18 37.67 10.95
N ALA A 16 9.59 38.24 12.08
CA ALA A 16 10.19 39.57 12.12
C ALA A 16 11.74 39.59 12.00
N LYS A 17 12.40 38.44 12.23
CA LYS A 17 13.83 38.25 11.98
C LYS A 17 13.97 37.10 10.99
N GLY A 18 14.32 37.39 9.75
CA GLY A 18 14.68 36.36 8.76
C GLY A 18 15.97 35.58 9.09
N ASP A 19 16.30 35.40 10.36
CA ASP A 19 17.50 34.73 10.89
C ASP A 19 17.36 33.19 10.91
N HIS A 20 16.19 32.65 10.57
CA HIS A 20 15.93 31.20 10.53
C HIS A 20 15.59 30.67 9.13
N ALA A 21 15.63 31.53 8.11
CA ALA A 21 15.62 31.08 6.73
C ALA A 21 17.04 30.62 6.36
N GLU A 22 17.38 29.38 6.73
CA GLU A 22 18.66 28.77 6.41
C GLU A 22 18.90 28.90 4.90
N THR A 23 19.88 29.73 4.53
CA THR A 23 20.22 29.89 3.12
C THR A 23 20.86 28.61 2.62
N ALA A 24 20.71 28.29 1.33
CA ALA A 24 21.31 27.10 0.74
C ALA A 24 22.83 26.99 0.99
N LYS A 25 23.50 28.14 1.17
CA LYS A 25 24.91 28.24 1.56
C LYS A 25 25.16 27.76 3.00
N GLU A 26 24.32 28.17 3.94
CA GLU A 26 24.40 27.81 5.35
C GLU A 26 24.07 26.33 5.58
N LYS A 27 23.06 25.82 4.86
CA LYS A 27 22.74 24.39 4.81
C LYS A 27 23.92 23.54 4.33
N ARG A 28 24.63 24.03 3.30
CA ARG A 28 25.82 23.35 2.77
C ARG A 28 26.99 23.38 3.75
N ALA A 29 27.17 24.47 4.49
CA ALA A 29 28.20 24.59 5.52
C ALA A 29 27.97 23.63 6.70
N ARG A 30 26.71 23.41 7.13
CA ARG A 30 26.39 22.40 8.14
C ARG A 30 26.71 20.97 7.69
N TYR A 31 26.41 20.62 6.43
CA TYR A 31 26.81 19.31 5.90
C TYR A 31 28.33 19.18 5.71
N ALA A 32 29.03 20.27 5.42
CA ALA A 32 30.49 20.28 5.32
C ALA A 32 31.18 20.21 6.68
N ALA A 33 30.57 20.80 7.73
CA ALA A 33 30.98 20.67 9.12
C ALA A 33 30.50 19.36 9.76
N SER A 34 30.43 18.28 8.96
CA SER A 34 30.15 16.95 9.46
C SER A 34 31.16 16.62 10.56
N ILE A 35 30.65 16.53 11.78
CA ILE A 35 31.37 15.99 12.95
C ILE A 35 31.96 14.66 12.51
N ALA A 36 33.29 14.54 12.60
CA ALA A 36 33.96 13.28 12.28
C ALA A 36 33.36 12.18 13.15
N ILE A 37 33.20 10.98 12.60
CA ILE A 37 32.52 9.87 13.29
C ILE A 37 33.11 9.62 14.69
N ASP A 38 34.41 9.91 14.88
CA ASP A 38 35.14 9.75 16.14
C ASP A 38 34.77 10.78 17.23
N GLU A 39 34.18 11.93 16.88
CA GLU A 39 33.72 12.94 17.86
C GLU A 39 32.32 12.63 18.42
N ILE A 40 31.60 11.70 17.81
CA ILE A 40 30.25 11.30 18.23
C ILE A 40 30.30 10.54 19.57
N ASP A 41 31.29 9.66 19.75
CA ASP A 41 31.45 8.87 20.97
C ASP A 41 31.75 9.74 22.21
N ASN A 42 32.49 10.85 22.00
CA ASN A 42 32.76 11.84 23.04
C ASN A 42 31.52 12.65 23.43
N LEU A 43 30.67 13.00 22.46
CA LEU A 43 29.40 13.69 22.71
C LEU A 43 28.39 12.79 23.44
N ILE A 44 28.39 11.49 23.16
CA ILE A 44 27.56 10.50 23.86
C ILE A 44 28.04 10.33 25.30
N SER A 45 29.36 10.24 25.53
CA SER A 45 29.94 10.10 26.88
C SER A 45 29.65 11.31 27.78
N GLN A 46 29.55 12.51 27.21
CA GLN A 46 29.23 13.73 27.99
C GLN A 46 27.75 13.88 28.34
N ASN A 47 26.88 13.07 27.74
CA ASN A 47 25.42 13.19 27.87
C ASN A 47 24.78 11.94 28.48
N GLU A 48 25.53 11.19 29.30
CA GLU A 48 25.00 10.08 30.09
C GLU A 48 23.90 10.58 31.04
N VAL A 49 22.66 10.53 30.56
CA VAL A 49 21.47 10.72 31.37
C VAL A 49 21.28 9.45 32.19
N SER A 50 21.49 9.54 33.51
CA SER A 50 21.11 8.46 34.43
C SER A 50 19.58 8.35 34.45
N LEU A 51 19.04 7.33 33.78
CA LEU A 51 17.61 7.03 33.81
C LEU A 51 17.32 6.12 34.99
N GLU A 52 16.54 6.63 35.94
CA GLU A 52 15.98 5.87 37.06
C GLU A 52 14.88 4.93 36.52
N ASN A 53 14.95 3.65 36.86
CA ASN A 53 14.05 2.61 36.33
C ASN A 53 12.63 2.75 36.89
N PHE A 54 11.64 2.76 36.01
CA PHE A 54 10.28 2.34 36.36
C PHE A 54 9.98 1.04 35.60
N GLU A 55 9.75 -0.03 36.36
CA GLU A 55 9.32 -1.32 35.85
C GLU A 55 7.91 -1.19 35.26
N VAL A 56 7.75 -1.50 33.98
CA VAL A 56 6.48 -1.97 33.44
C VAL A 56 6.77 -3.12 32.48
N GLU A 57 6.23 -4.28 32.84
CA GLU A 57 6.25 -5.51 32.08
C GLU A 57 5.55 -5.35 30.73
N ASP A 58 6.15 -5.94 29.70
CA ASP A 58 5.57 -7.05 28.93
C ASP A 58 5.75 -6.93 27.41
N ASP A 59 6.11 -8.10 26.90
CA ASP A 59 6.34 -8.63 25.57
C ASP A 59 5.95 -7.79 24.34
N GLN A 60 6.93 -7.47 23.48
CA GLN A 60 6.85 -7.88 22.08
C GLN A 60 8.20 -7.81 21.36
N ARG A 61 8.75 -9.01 21.17
CA ARG A 61 9.87 -9.36 20.31
C ARG A 61 9.60 -8.99 18.84
N SER A 62 10.40 -8.10 18.26
CA SER A 62 10.51 -7.93 16.81
C SER A 62 11.93 -8.27 16.34
N PRO A 63 12.13 -9.21 15.39
CA PRO A 63 13.46 -9.40 14.80
C PRO A 63 13.56 -8.72 13.41
N LYS A 64 14.32 -7.61 13.42
CA LYS A 64 15.41 -7.21 12.51
C LYS A 64 15.34 -7.63 11.03
N ILE A 65 15.16 -6.63 10.16
CA ILE A 65 15.53 -6.69 8.74
C ILE A 65 16.96 -6.14 8.58
N ASN A 66 17.91 -7.01 8.22
CA ASN A 66 19.28 -6.62 7.88
C ASN A 66 19.36 -6.35 6.37
N ILE A 67 19.73 -5.12 5.98
CA ILE A 67 20.08 -4.80 4.59
C ILE A 67 21.56 -4.43 4.56
N ALA A 68 22.38 -5.35 4.04
CA ALA A 68 23.79 -5.13 3.78
C ALA A 68 23.97 -4.10 2.66
N ARG A 69 24.60 -2.97 2.96
CA ARG A 69 24.94 -1.93 1.97
C ARG A 69 26.37 -2.13 1.48
N SER A 70 26.51 -2.64 0.26
CA SER A 70 27.78 -2.72 -0.47
C SER A 70 28.37 -1.31 -0.67
N ARG A 71 29.62 -1.09 -0.26
CA ARG A 71 30.37 0.14 -0.52
C ARG A 71 31.23 -0.08 -1.77
N VAL A 72 30.83 0.49 -2.89
CA VAL A 72 31.74 0.70 -4.03
C VAL A 72 32.24 2.13 -3.97
N SER A 73 33.54 2.26 -3.77
CA SER A 73 34.30 3.50 -3.82
C SER A 73 34.45 3.94 -5.28
N SER A 74 34.00 5.15 -5.62
CA SER A 74 34.37 5.82 -6.86
C SER A 74 34.97 7.18 -6.54
N GLN A 75 36.23 7.37 -6.91
CA GLN A 75 36.98 8.61 -6.77
C GLN A 75 36.44 9.68 -7.73
N ASP A 76 36.18 10.88 -7.20
CA ASP A 76 35.85 12.08 -7.96
C ASP A 76 37.12 12.68 -8.58
N ALA A 77 37.16 12.79 -9.91
CA ALA A 77 38.04 13.71 -10.62
C ALA A 77 37.21 14.90 -11.11
N MET A 78 37.38 16.05 -10.47
CA MET A 78 36.74 17.30 -10.89
C MET A 78 37.30 17.73 -12.25
N SER A 79 36.41 17.95 -13.21
CA SER A 79 36.71 18.69 -14.44
C SER A 79 35.48 19.49 -14.86
N SER A 80 35.50 20.78 -14.54
CA SER A 80 34.46 21.74 -14.91
C SER A 80 34.65 22.21 -16.34
N THR A 81 33.89 21.65 -17.28
CA THR A 81 33.65 22.32 -18.57
C THR A 81 32.16 22.22 -18.92
N SER A 82 31.48 23.36 -18.97
CA SER A 82 30.10 23.47 -19.43
C SER A 82 30.03 23.24 -20.94
N LYS A 83 29.93 21.96 -21.33
CA LYS A 83 29.66 21.55 -22.72
C LYS A 83 28.15 21.36 -22.85
N LYS A 84 27.48 22.17 -23.68
CA LYS A 84 26.09 21.93 -24.10
C LYS A 84 25.96 20.47 -24.54
N ARG A 85 25.27 19.64 -23.76
CA ARG A 85 25.05 18.23 -24.05
C ARG A 85 24.16 18.15 -25.30
N ARG A 86 24.63 17.40 -26.31
CA ARG A 86 23.84 17.04 -27.49
C ARG A 86 22.74 16.05 -27.05
N LEU A 87 21.51 16.27 -27.54
CA LEU A 87 20.40 15.32 -27.50
C LEU A 87 20.81 14.06 -28.27
N ALA A 88 21.29 13.03 -27.58
CA ALA A 88 21.57 11.73 -28.18
C ALA A 88 21.33 10.54 -27.24
N GLU A 89 21.10 10.77 -25.94
CA GLU A 89 20.86 9.73 -24.92
C GLU A 89 19.39 9.67 -24.45
N ASP A 90 18.53 10.55 -24.98
CA ASP A 90 17.11 10.65 -24.60
C ASP A 90 16.27 9.49 -25.16
N ASP A 91 16.71 8.90 -26.29
CA ASP A 91 16.02 7.82 -26.98
C ASP A 91 16.13 6.48 -26.23
N GLU A 92 17.29 6.18 -25.64
CA GLU A 92 17.50 4.95 -24.86
C GLU A 92 16.74 4.99 -23.53
N LEU A 93 16.77 6.13 -22.82
CA LEU A 93 15.99 6.33 -21.61
C LEU A 93 14.47 6.28 -21.93
N GLY A 94 14.03 6.90 -23.02
CA GLY A 94 12.66 6.84 -23.50
C GLY A 94 12.20 5.42 -23.84
N ASN A 95 13.08 4.60 -24.42
CA ASN A 95 12.81 3.20 -24.74
C ASN A 95 12.68 2.33 -23.47
N VAL A 96 13.57 2.52 -22.48
CA VAL A 96 13.47 1.81 -21.18
C VAL A 96 12.20 2.20 -20.43
N ILE A 97 11.85 3.48 -20.44
CA ILE A 97 10.62 3.97 -19.81
C ILE A 97 9.39 3.38 -20.51
N SER A 98 9.33 3.43 -21.84
CA SER A 98 8.22 2.86 -22.63
C SER A 98 8.04 1.36 -22.34
N GLN A 99 9.15 0.60 -22.38
CA GLN A 99 9.11 -0.83 -22.08
C GLN A 99 8.65 -1.13 -20.65
N SER A 100 9.01 -0.29 -19.68
CA SER A 100 8.54 -0.44 -18.30
C SER A 100 7.02 -0.25 -18.20
N PHE A 101 6.45 0.71 -18.94
CA PHE A 101 5.00 0.92 -18.98
C PHE A 101 4.27 -0.23 -19.69
N ASP A 102 4.80 -0.73 -20.80
CA ASP A 102 4.22 -1.90 -21.49
C ASP A 102 4.19 -3.13 -20.59
N ASN A 103 5.28 -3.37 -19.83
CA ASN A 103 5.34 -4.46 -18.86
C ASN A 103 4.29 -4.32 -17.76
N VAL A 104 4.08 -3.10 -17.24
CA VAL A 104 3.04 -2.81 -16.24
C VAL A 104 1.65 -3.01 -16.85
N SER A 105 1.38 -2.52 -18.06
CA SER A 105 0.10 -2.71 -18.76
C SER A 105 -0.21 -4.20 -18.91
N MET A 106 0.73 -4.99 -19.44
CA MET A 106 0.54 -6.43 -19.58
C MET A 106 0.34 -7.14 -18.23
N ALA A 107 1.00 -6.69 -17.17
CA ALA A 107 0.80 -7.25 -15.84
C ALA A 107 -0.61 -6.97 -15.30
N ILE A 108 -1.12 -5.75 -15.51
CA ILE A 108 -2.49 -5.35 -15.15
C ILE A 108 -3.52 -6.14 -15.95
N ASP A 109 -3.32 -6.28 -17.27
CA ASP A 109 -4.23 -7.06 -18.12
C ASP A 109 -4.31 -8.52 -17.67
N ARG A 110 -3.14 -9.16 -17.44
CA ARG A 110 -3.08 -10.53 -16.90
C ARG A 110 -3.72 -10.64 -15.53
N ALA A 111 -3.49 -9.68 -14.63
CA ALA A 111 -4.11 -9.67 -13.32
C ALA A 111 -5.64 -9.56 -13.42
N THR A 112 -6.12 -8.75 -14.35
CA THR A 112 -7.56 -8.56 -14.62
C THR A 112 -8.18 -9.85 -15.17
N GLU A 113 -7.53 -10.52 -16.10
CA GLU A 113 -7.96 -11.83 -16.60
C GLU A 113 -8.01 -12.90 -15.50
N ILE A 114 -7.00 -12.94 -14.62
CA ILE A 114 -6.96 -13.88 -13.50
C ILE A 114 -8.09 -13.58 -12.51
N MET A 115 -8.33 -12.31 -12.18
CA MET A 115 -9.44 -11.91 -11.32
C MET A 115 -10.80 -12.28 -11.92
N ALA A 116 -10.99 -12.09 -13.23
CA ALA A 116 -12.21 -12.51 -13.94
C ALA A 116 -12.39 -14.04 -13.96
N LYS A 117 -11.30 -14.81 -13.91
CA LYS A 117 -11.37 -16.28 -13.76
C LYS A 117 -11.65 -16.68 -12.31
N CYS A 118 -11.10 -15.97 -11.32
CA CYS A 118 -11.34 -16.24 -9.91
C CYS A 118 -12.75 -15.84 -9.43
N SER A 119 -13.42 -14.89 -10.08
CA SER A 119 -14.84 -14.61 -9.80
C SER A 119 -15.74 -15.79 -10.15
N SER A 120 -15.27 -16.71 -11.00
CA SER A 120 -15.87 -18.03 -11.19
C SER A 120 -15.54 -18.96 -10.03
N LYS A 121 -15.84 -18.55 -8.78
CA LYS A 121 -15.79 -19.47 -7.64
C LYS A 121 -16.68 -20.66 -7.97
N SER A 122 -16.14 -21.87 -7.87
CA SER A 122 -16.91 -23.09 -8.05
C SER A 122 -17.84 -23.26 -6.84
N TYR A 123 -19.00 -22.61 -6.90
CA TYR A 123 -20.01 -22.63 -5.83
C TYR A 123 -20.68 -24.01 -5.63
N GLY A 124 -20.23 -25.10 -6.27
CA GLY A 124 -20.96 -26.37 -6.25
C GLY A 124 -21.26 -26.89 -4.84
N ALA A 125 -20.26 -26.92 -3.97
CA ALA A 125 -20.45 -27.31 -2.56
C ALA A 125 -21.27 -26.27 -1.78
N GLU A 126 -21.01 -24.98 -2.01
CA GLU A 126 -21.70 -23.86 -1.35
C GLU A 126 -23.19 -23.81 -1.70
N VAL A 127 -23.57 -24.12 -2.95
CA VAL A 127 -24.95 -24.23 -3.41
C VAL A 127 -25.63 -25.38 -2.68
N HIS A 128 -25.00 -26.55 -2.60
CA HIS A 128 -25.58 -27.68 -1.86
C HIS A 128 -25.81 -27.34 -0.39
N THR A 129 -24.84 -26.69 0.26
CA THR A 129 -25.00 -26.26 1.66
C THR A 129 -26.13 -25.24 1.79
N ALA A 130 -26.17 -24.20 0.95
CA ALA A 130 -27.17 -23.16 1.01
C ALA A 130 -28.59 -23.70 0.74
N LEU A 131 -28.76 -24.57 -0.26
CA LEU A 131 -30.02 -25.25 -0.55
C LEU A 131 -30.41 -26.23 0.57
N GLY A 132 -29.43 -26.82 1.26
CA GLY A 132 -29.67 -27.73 2.39
C GLY A 132 -30.40 -27.07 3.57
N VAL A 133 -30.11 -25.78 3.81
CA VAL A 133 -30.77 -24.97 4.84
C VAL A 133 -32.19 -24.57 4.43
N LEU A 134 -32.50 -24.59 3.13
CA LEU A 134 -33.85 -24.31 2.65
C LEU A 134 -34.75 -25.53 2.89
N ASP A 135 -35.94 -25.25 3.42
CA ASP A 135 -37.01 -26.23 3.59
C ASP A 135 -37.70 -26.52 2.24
N LEU A 136 -36.94 -27.15 1.35
CA LEU A 136 -37.34 -27.62 0.03
C LEU A 136 -37.35 -29.14 0.01
N ASP A 137 -38.26 -29.73 -0.76
CA ASP A 137 -38.27 -31.16 -0.99
C ASP A 137 -37.06 -31.59 -1.83
N PRO A 138 -36.69 -32.90 -1.83
CA PRO A 138 -35.51 -33.38 -2.54
C PRO A 138 -35.52 -33.12 -4.06
N ILE A 139 -36.70 -33.10 -4.69
CA ILE A 139 -36.83 -32.90 -6.13
C ILE A 139 -36.56 -31.43 -6.44
N SER A 140 -37.25 -30.50 -5.77
CA SER A 140 -37.01 -29.07 -5.96
C SER A 140 -35.59 -28.64 -5.55
N LYS A 141 -34.96 -29.29 -4.58
CA LYS A 141 -33.52 -29.08 -4.27
C LYS A 141 -32.62 -29.44 -5.45
N THR A 142 -32.92 -30.56 -6.11
CA THR A 142 -32.14 -31.03 -7.26
C THR A 142 -32.34 -30.11 -8.46
N GLU A 143 -33.58 -29.70 -8.72
CA GLU A 143 -33.91 -28.75 -9.79
C GLU A 143 -33.25 -27.39 -9.55
N ALA A 144 -33.33 -26.86 -8.32
CA ALA A 144 -32.66 -25.61 -7.95
C ALA A 144 -31.14 -25.67 -8.12
N TYR A 145 -30.53 -26.81 -7.80
CA TYR A 145 -29.10 -27.02 -8.00
C TYR A 145 -28.72 -26.97 -9.48
N ILE A 146 -29.45 -27.72 -10.33
CA ILE A 146 -29.23 -27.73 -11.78
C ILE A 146 -29.42 -26.31 -12.34
N PHE A 147 -30.51 -25.65 -11.95
CA PHE A 147 -30.83 -24.29 -12.34
C PHE A 147 -29.68 -23.31 -12.06
N PHE A 148 -29.05 -23.36 -10.88
CA PHE A 148 -27.92 -22.48 -10.56
C PHE A 148 -26.61 -22.84 -11.27
N MET A 149 -26.44 -24.10 -11.67
CA MET A 149 -25.29 -24.50 -12.49
C MET A 149 -25.44 -24.01 -13.93
N GLU A 150 -26.66 -23.95 -14.44
CA GLU A 150 -26.96 -23.44 -15.77
C GLU A 150 -27.04 -21.90 -15.82
N ASN A 151 -27.40 -21.25 -14.70
CA ASN A 151 -27.64 -19.81 -14.64
C ASN A 151 -26.70 -19.11 -13.62
N PRO A 152 -25.45 -18.76 -14.00
CA PRO A 152 -24.47 -18.17 -13.09
C PRO A 152 -24.90 -16.80 -12.53
N THR A 153 -25.56 -15.96 -13.34
CA THR A 153 -26.06 -14.65 -12.90
C THR A 153 -27.11 -14.78 -11.80
N TYR A 154 -28.02 -15.75 -11.92
CA TYR A 154 -29.06 -15.99 -10.91
C TYR A 154 -28.49 -16.60 -9.64
N LYS A 155 -27.44 -17.41 -9.77
CA LYS A 155 -26.66 -17.92 -8.63
C LYS A 155 -26.01 -16.76 -7.86
N GLU A 156 -25.40 -15.79 -8.53
CA GLU A 156 -24.85 -14.59 -7.88
C GLU A 156 -25.93 -13.79 -7.14
N MET A 157 -27.11 -13.61 -7.74
CA MET A 157 -28.24 -12.94 -7.08
C MET A 157 -28.70 -13.69 -5.82
N PHE A 158 -28.76 -15.02 -5.89
CA PHE A 158 -29.12 -15.86 -4.75
C PHE A 158 -28.12 -15.76 -3.59
N PHE A 159 -26.81 -15.78 -3.88
CA PHE A 159 -25.79 -15.61 -2.84
C PHE A 159 -25.63 -14.17 -2.35
N GLY A 160 -26.07 -13.19 -3.14
CA GLY A 160 -26.09 -11.78 -2.75
C GLY A 160 -27.22 -11.40 -1.79
N CYS A 161 -28.27 -12.23 -1.65
CA CYS A 161 -29.39 -11.95 -0.75
C CYS A 161 -29.21 -12.55 0.66
N LEU A 162 -29.96 -12.01 1.62
CA LEU A 162 -29.91 -12.47 3.01
C LEU A 162 -30.49 -13.89 3.15
N ASP A 163 -29.96 -14.66 4.09
CA ASP A 163 -30.30 -16.08 4.29
C ASP A 163 -31.80 -16.34 4.41
N HIS A 164 -32.55 -15.46 5.08
CA HIS A 164 -33.99 -15.61 5.26
C HIS A 164 -34.82 -15.26 4.01
N GLU A 165 -34.24 -14.56 3.04
CA GLU A 165 -34.88 -14.16 1.79
C GLU A 165 -34.63 -15.16 0.65
N ARG A 166 -33.57 -15.99 0.80
CA ARG A 166 -33.09 -16.94 -0.21
C ARG A 166 -34.17 -17.85 -0.78
N LYS A 167 -35.12 -18.32 0.03
CA LYS A 167 -36.22 -19.17 -0.44
C LYS A 167 -37.13 -18.41 -1.42
N CYS A 168 -37.50 -17.18 -1.06
CA CYS A 168 -38.35 -16.33 -1.90
C CYS A 168 -37.64 -15.93 -3.20
N VAL A 169 -36.36 -15.56 -3.09
CA VAL A 169 -35.52 -15.22 -4.24
C VAL A 169 -35.38 -16.41 -5.19
N LEU A 170 -35.06 -17.60 -4.69
CA LEU A 170 -34.94 -18.82 -5.50
C LEU A 170 -36.22 -19.09 -6.30
N LEU A 171 -37.38 -19.11 -5.64
CA LEU A 171 -38.65 -19.37 -6.31
C LEU A 171 -38.94 -18.33 -7.39
N THR A 172 -38.67 -17.04 -7.10
CA THR A 172 -38.86 -15.96 -8.08
C THR A 172 -37.95 -16.12 -9.29
N LEU A 173 -36.71 -16.55 -9.10
CA LEU A 173 -35.73 -16.75 -10.18
C LEU A 173 -36.10 -17.94 -11.06
N MET A 174 -36.50 -19.07 -10.45
CA MET A 174 -36.91 -20.26 -11.19
C MET A 174 -38.17 -20.00 -12.03
N SER A 175 -39.18 -19.31 -11.49
CA SER A 175 -40.39 -18.95 -12.26
C SER A 175 -40.14 -17.97 -13.41
N LYS A 176 -39.08 -17.15 -13.33
CA LYS A 176 -38.68 -16.26 -14.43
C LYS A 176 -38.02 -17.01 -15.59
N SER A 177 -37.45 -18.17 -15.33
CA SER A 177 -36.75 -18.98 -16.33
C SER A 177 -37.67 -19.87 -17.15
N GLU A 178 -38.91 -20.08 -16.68
CA GLU A 178 -39.93 -20.90 -17.35
C GLU A 178 -40.75 -20.11 -18.39
N ASN A 179 -40.52 -18.79 -18.51
CA ASN A 179 -41.17 -17.88 -19.45
C ASN A 179 -40.20 -17.37 -20.53
#